data_AF-A0A1V6B8I6-F1
#
_entry.id   AF-A0A1V6B8I6-F1
#
_cell.length_a   1.000
_cell.length_b   1.000
_cell.length_c   1.000
_cell.angle_alpha   90.00
_cell.angle_beta   90.00
_cell.angle_gamma   90.00
#
_symmetry.space_group_name_H-M   'P 1'
#
loop_
_entity.id
_entity.type
_entity.pdbx_description
1 polymer ?
#
loop_
_entity_poly.entity_id
_entity_poly.type
_entity_poly.pdbx_seq_one_letter_code
_entity_poly.pdbx_strand_id
1 'polypeptide(L)'
;MKNAKFNCAMGLMYLAVRKMWQNCKLNITDMHNFKSKYTDAFCDARIAEVDAAEAMPTEEARAAAHSMLRLELMTTGRTCRQDWQSLKMYIKTAFAPEQWQIQWDAAGMNSYYAAGNNNWTSLTELMSEGSAYIAANKAVLLAGDNMPAGFEAQFNASKAELNDKLSAFTDAEVNAEFGQEQKMDASNSVYDQAIMMGEDGFHLFDGQELKQNMFSFAAVCELIDPRGSSTAILTVLNATTGTPIIAEVELVGSDRKVTSGADGRVEMGHLAQGENSFKVTADGFTTQTVTLNLNVGATSRTEVEMAPMFGETVSEVTPIPGAEPVPVPVS
;
A
#
# COMPACT_ATOMS: atom_id res chain seq x y z
N MET A 1 6.55 -13.98 1.56
CA MET A 1 6.85 -12.80 2.38
C MET A 1 7.98 -13.08 3.37
N LYS A 2 9.15 -12.50 3.11
CA LYS A 2 10.26 -12.47 4.07
C LYS A 2 10.01 -11.42 5.15
N ASN A 3 10.41 -11.71 6.38
CA ASN A 3 10.31 -10.75 7.48
C ASN A 3 11.42 -9.70 7.40
N ALA A 4 11.12 -8.48 7.87
CA ALA A 4 12.13 -7.45 8.06
C ALA A 4 13.13 -7.88 9.15
N LYS A 5 14.42 -7.59 8.94
CA LYS A 5 15.49 -7.88 9.92
C LYS A 5 15.70 -6.79 10.96
N PHE A 6 15.05 -5.64 10.78
CA PHE A 6 15.19 -4.46 11.62
C PHE A 6 13.91 -4.22 12.43
N ASN A 7 14.06 -3.76 13.67
CA ASN A 7 12.96 -3.59 14.62
C ASN A 7 12.40 -2.16 14.66
N CYS A 8 12.42 -1.44 13.54
CA CYS A 8 11.93 -0.06 13.44
C CYS A 8 11.19 0.19 12.12
N ALA A 9 10.57 1.35 11.98
CA ALA A 9 9.95 1.75 10.72
C ALA A 9 10.98 1.81 9.58
N MET A 10 10.60 1.38 8.38
CA MET A 10 11.53 1.27 7.24
C MET A 10 12.17 2.61 6.85
N GLY A 11 11.44 3.73 6.97
CA GLY A 11 12.01 5.07 6.76
C GLY A 11 13.10 5.44 7.78
N LEU A 12 12.90 5.09 9.06
CA LEU A 12 13.91 5.30 10.10
C LEU A 12 15.14 4.40 9.85
N MET A 13 14.93 3.16 9.40
CA MET A 13 16.01 2.27 9.00
C MET A 13 16.88 2.90 7.90
N TYR A 14 16.30 3.44 6.83
CA TYR A 14 17.06 4.07 5.75
C TYR A 14 17.86 5.30 6.22
N LEU A 15 17.25 6.17 7.03
CA LEU A 15 17.94 7.31 7.62
C LEU A 15 19.13 6.87 8.49
N ALA A 16 18.93 5.87 9.35
CA ALA A 16 19.97 5.35 10.24
C ALA A 16 21.11 4.69 9.48
N VAL A 17 20.81 3.81 8.53
CA VAL A 17 21.81 3.14 7.68
C VAL A 17 22.61 4.18 6.88
N ARG A 18 21.95 5.16 6.27
CA ARG A 18 22.63 6.26 5.55
C ARG A 18 23.56 7.03 6.47
N LYS A 19 23.11 7.37 7.68
CA LYS A 19 23.92 8.07 8.69
C LYS A 19 25.13 7.24 9.14
N MET A 20 24.97 5.93 9.31
CA MET A 20 26.08 5.04 9.64
C MET A 20 27.16 5.07 8.55
N TRP A 21 26.79 5.01 7.26
CA TRP A 21 27.76 5.14 6.16
C TRP A 21 28.42 6.53 6.13
N GLN A 22 27.68 7.59 6.42
CA GLN A 22 28.25 8.94 6.58
C GLN A 22 29.23 9.00 7.75
N ASN A 23 28.95 8.31 8.87
CA ASN A 23 29.87 8.20 10.00
C ASN A 23 31.14 7.43 9.65
N CYS A 24 31.05 6.41 8.78
CA CYS A 24 32.21 5.73 8.20
C CYS A 24 33.06 6.71 7.36
N LYS A 25 32.45 7.57 6.53
CA LYS A 25 33.17 8.60 5.78
C LYS A 25 33.84 9.64 6.69
N LEU A 26 33.17 10.05 7.77
CA LEU A 26 33.74 10.98 8.75
C LEU A 26 35.00 10.42 9.43
N ASN A 27 35.11 9.10 9.55
CA ASN A 27 36.25 8.41 10.15
C ASN A 27 37.06 7.60 9.12
N ILE A 28 37.07 8.04 7.85
CA ILE A 28 37.54 7.21 6.73
C ILE A 28 39.00 6.77 6.88
N THR A 29 39.88 7.61 7.43
CA THR A 29 41.29 7.27 7.64
C THR A 29 41.44 6.09 8.59
N ASP A 30 40.78 6.12 9.74
CA ASP A 30 40.82 5.05 10.73
C ASP A 30 40.19 3.76 10.16
N MET A 31 39.04 3.89 9.50
CA MET A 31 38.33 2.77 8.87
C MET A 31 39.15 2.13 7.75
N HIS A 32 39.79 2.92 6.89
CA HIS A 32 40.66 2.43 5.81
C HIS A 32 41.89 1.70 6.35
N ASN A 33 42.50 2.22 7.41
CA ASN A 33 43.64 1.59 8.06
C ASN A 33 43.25 0.27 8.72
N PHE A 34 42.03 0.17 9.27
CA PHE A 34 41.49 -1.08 9.81
C PHE A 34 41.19 -2.10 8.70
N LYS A 35 40.50 -1.68 7.64
CA LYS A 35 40.26 -2.48 6.43
C LYS A 35 40.28 -1.58 5.19
N SER A 36 41.23 -1.82 4.30
CA SER A 36 41.46 -0.99 3.09
C SER A 36 40.28 -0.94 2.12
N LYS A 37 39.29 -1.82 2.25
CA LYS A 37 38.03 -1.76 1.50
C LYS A 37 37.27 -0.45 1.72
N TYR A 38 37.39 0.14 2.92
CA TYR A 38 36.70 1.38 3.26
C TYR A 38 37.38 2.55 2.55
N THR A 39 36.71 3.06 1.53
CA THR A 39 37.13 4.23 0.74
C THR A 39 35.92 5.14 0.57
N ASP A 40 36.14 6.43 0.27
CA ASP A 40 35.03 7.34 -0.01
C ASP A 40 34.09 6.80 -1.11
N ALA A 41 34.69 6.27 -2.19
CA ALA A 41 33.94 5.68 -3.30
C ALA A 41 33.12 4.45 -2.87
N PHE A 42 33.66 3.59 -2.00
CA PHE A 42 32.91 2.45 -1.49
C PHE A 42 31.73 2.89 -0.61
N CYS A 43 31.94 3.86 0.28
CA CYS A 43 30.87 4.39 1.13
C CYS A 43 29.78 5.11 0.30
N ASP A 44 30.16 5.85 -0.73
CA ASP A 44 29.21 6.52 -1.64
C ASP A 44 28.39 5.51 -2.43
N ALA A 45 29.00 4.40 -2.88
CA ALA A 45 28.27 3.31 -3.50
C ALA A 45 27.24 2.69 -2.54
N ARG A 46 27.58 2.52 -1.26
CA ARG A 46 26.65 1.98 -0.25
C ARG A 46 25.50 2.94 0.05
N ILE A 47 25.77 4.25 0.10
CA ILE A 47 24.71 5.26 0.25
C ILE A 47 23.78 5.24 -0.97
N ALA A 48 24.31 5.13 -2.18
CA ALA A 48 23.50 5.01 -3.40
C ALA A 48 22.62 3.75 -3.42
N GLU A 49 23.12 2.62 -2.89
CA GLU A 49 22.31 1.40 -2.72
C GLU A 49 21.14 1.61 -1.73
N VAL A 50 21.35 2.38 -0.65
CA VAL A 50 20.29 2.76 0.30
C VAL A 50 19.23 3.63 -0.38
N ASP A 51 19.66 4.65 -1.10
CA ASP A 51 18.77 5.55 -1.83
C ASP A 51 17.94 4.79 -2.89
N ALA A 52 18.57 3.83 -3.59
CA ALA A 52 17.89 2.96 -4.54
C ALA A 52 16.83 2.07 -3.87
N ALA A 53 17.14 1.47 -2.72
CA ALA A 53 16.19 0.65 -1.96
C ALA A 53 15.01 1.47 -1.43
N GLU A 54 15.26 2.69 -0.95
CA GLU A 54 14.22 3.61 -0.46
C GLU A 54 13.27 4.05 -1.59
N ALA A 55 13.82 4.37 -2.76
CA ALA A 55 13.10 4.81 -3.94
C ALA A 55 12.24 3.72 -4.61
N MET A 56 12.39 2.44 -4.22
CA MET A 56 11.55 1.37 -4.76
C MET A 56 10.06 1.66 -4.50
N PRO A 57 9.16 1.44 -5.48
CA PRO A 57 7.75 1.79 -5.34
C PRO A 57 7.09 1.19 -4.10
N THR A 58 6.16 1.93 -3.47
CA THR A 58 5.30 1.38 -2.40
C THR A 58 4.22 0.49 -2.97
N GLU A 59 3.48 -0.22 -2.11
CA GLU A 59 2.34 -1.04 -2.53
C GLU A 59 1.25 -0.16 -3.18
N GLU A 60 0.95 0.98 -2.58
CA GLU A 60 -0.05 1.93 -3.09
C GLU A 60 0.38 2.50 -4.45
N ALA A 61 1.67 2.81 -4.61
CA ALA A 61 2.20 3.29 -5.89
C ALA A 61 2.09 2.21 -6.99
N ARG A 62 2.35 0.94 -6.66
CA ARG A 62 2.18 -0.18 -7.60
C ARG A 62 0.72 -0.42 -7.94
N ALA A 63 -0.17 -0.38 -6.94
CA ALA A 63 -1.62 -0.53 -7.13
C ALA A 63 -2.20 0.60 -8.00
N ALA A 64 -1.73 1.83 -7.81
CA ALA A 64 -2.12 2.97 -8.63
C ALA A 64 -1.64 2.81 -10.09
N ALA A 65 -0.38 2.41 -10.30
CA ALA A 65 0.16 2.14 -11.63
C ALA A 65 -0.62 1.04 -12.35
N HIS A 66 -0.93 -0.06 -11.66
CA HIS A 66 -1.75 -1.15 -12.19
C HIS A 66 -3.17 -0.68 -12.57
N SER A 67 -3.80 0.13 -11.72
CA SER A 67 -5.13 0.70 -11.98
C SER A 67 -5.12 1.62 -13.22
N MET A 68 -4.06 2.41 -13.40
CA MET A 68 -3.88 3.21 -14.61
C MET A 68 -3.72 2.36 -15.86
N LEU A 69 -2.90 1.31 -15.83
CA LEU A 69 -2.72 0.39 -16.96
C LEU A 69 -4.06 -0.24 -17.38
N ARG A 70 -4.90 -0.62 -16.40
CA ARG A 70 -6.26 -1.11 -16.68
C ARG A 70 -7.11 -0.07 -17.41
N LEU A 71 -7.07 1.19 -16.99
CA LEU A 71 -7.81 2.29 -17.63
C LEU A 71 -7.34 2.53 -19.07
N GLU A 72 -6.02 2.50 -19.30
CA GLU A 72 -5.42 2.64 -20.62
C GLU A 72 -5.82 1.47 -21.53
N LEU A 73 -5.82 0.25 -21.01
CA LEU A 73 -6.24 -0.95 -21.74
C LEU A 73 -7.74 -0.89 -22.12
N MET A 74 -8.60 -0.39 -21.23
CA MET A 74 -10.01 -0.13 -21.53
C MET A 74 -10.20 0.91 -22.64
N THR A 75 -9.38 1.96 -22.63
CA THR A 75 -9.40 3.02 -23.66
C THR A 75 -8.96 2.45 -25.00
N THR A 76 -7.81 1.77 -25.03
CA THR A 76 -7.25 1.11 -26.23
C THR A 76 -8.23 0.08 -26.80
N GLY A 77 -8.88 -0.70 -25.94
CA GLY A 77 -9.85 -1.69 -26.38
C GLY A 77 -11.12 -1.09 -26.96
N ARG A 78 -11.50 0.14 -26.57
CA ARG A 78 -12.58 0.89 -27.25
C ARG A 78 -12.16 1.25 -28.68
N THR A 79 -10.95 1.78 -28.86
CA THR A 79 -10.38 2.12 -30.18
C THR A 79 -10.35 0.90 -31.09
N CYS A 80 -9.82 -0.24 -30.62
CA CYS A 80 -9.77 -1.48 -31.37
C CYS A 80 -11.16 -1.94 -31.88
N ARG A 81 -12.19 -1.86 -31.03
CA ARG A 81 -13.58 -2.20 -31.42
C ARG A 81 -14.15 -1.22 -32.45
N GLN A 82 -13.81 0.06 -32.35
CA GLN A 82 -14.22 1.08 -33.32
C GLN A 82 -13.54 0.89 -34.68
N ASP A 83 -12.25 0.56 -34.68
CA ASP A 83 -11.51 0.23 -35.89
C ASP A 83 -12.11 -1.00 -36.57
N TRP A 84 -12.45 -2.06 -35.81
CA TRP A 84 -13.12 -3.22 -36.38
C TRP A 84 -14.52 -2.92 -36.94
N GLN A 85 -15.30 -2.06 -36.28
CA GLN A 85 -16.57 -1.60 -36.84
C GLN A 85 -16.39 -0.82 -38.14
N SER A 86 -15.31 -0.05 -38.26
CA SER A 86 -14.97 0.65 -39.51
C SER A 86 -14.63 -0.35 -40.62
N LEU A 87 -13.81 -1.38 -40.31
CA LEU A 87 -13.53 -2.50 -41.23
C LEU A 87 -14.82 -3.17 -41.71
N LYS A 88 -15.75 -3.45 -40.79
CA LYS A 88 -17.06 -4.03 -41.10
C LYS A 88 -17.83 -3.19 -42.13
N MET A 89 -17.77 -1.87 -42.01
CA MET A 89 -18.43 -0.96 -42.95
C MET A 89 -17.74 -0.95 -44.32
N TYR A 90 -16.41 -1.00 -44.39
CA TYR A 90 -15.70 -1.11 -45.67
C TYR A 90 -16.01 -2.43 -46.40
N ILE A 91 -16.13 -3.53 -45.66
CA ILE A 91 -16.57 -4.83 -46.21
C ILE A 91 -17.95 -4.72 -46.86
N LYS A 92 -18.90 -3.99 -46.24
CA LYS A 92 -20.25 -3.83 -46.80
C LYS A 92 -20.26 -3.14 -48.16
N THR A 93 -19.36 -2.19 -48.37
CA THR A 93 -19.23 -1.48 -49.65
C THR A 93 -18.48 -2.33 -50.68
N ALA A 94 -17.48 -3.09 -50.26
CA ALA A 94 -16.60 -3.86 -51.14
C ALA A 94 -17.25 -5.14 -51.69
N PHE A 95 -18.26 -5.69 -51.02
CA PHE A 95 -18.87 -6.99 -51.36
C PHE A 95 -20.39 -6.93 -51.43
N ALA A 96 -20.98 -7.86 -52.18
CA ALA A 96 -22.43 -7.97 -52.31
C ALA A 96 -23.09 -8.39 -50.96
N PRO A 97 -24.36 -8.00 -50.70
CA PRO A 97 -25.04 -8.28 -49.44
C PRO A 97 -25.04 -9.75 -49.01
N GLU A 98 -25.11 -10.67 -49.97
CA GLU A 98 -25.13 -12.11 -49.75
C GLU A 98 -23.78 -12.65 -49.24
N GLN A 99 -22.70 -11.88 -49.40
CA GLN A 99 -21.34 -12.23 -48.98
C GLN A 99 -20.97 -11.60 -47.63
N TRP A 100 -21.73 -10.62 -47.11
CA TRP A 100 -21.31 -9.84 -45.95
C TRP A 100 -21.00 -10.70 -44.72
N GLN A 101 -21.85 -11.65 -44.38
CA GLN A 101 -21.63 -12.51 -43.20
C GLN A 101 -20.35 -13.32 -43.35
N ILE A 102 -20.11 -13.92 -44.54
CA ILE A 102 -18.90 -14.70 -44.84
C ILE A 102 -17.65 -13.83 -44.64
N GLN A 103 -17.68 -12.60 -45.14
CA GLN A 103 -16.56 -11.68 -45.03
C GLN A 103 -16.35 -11.16 -43.60
N TRP A 104 -17.41 -10.89 -42.85
CA TRP A 104 -17.29 -10.48 -41.45
C TRP A 104 -16.77 -11.60 -40.57
N ASP A 105 -17.21 -12.84 -40.79
CA ASP A 105 -16.72 -14.01 -40.07
C ASP A 105 -15.22 -14.22 -40.35
N ALA A 106 -14.81 -14.10 -41.61
CA ALA A 106 -13.39 -14.15 -41.99
C ALA A 106 -12.55 -13.00 -41.40
N ALA A 107 -13.18 -11.86 -41.09
CA ALA A 107 -12.56 -10.71 -40.43
C ALA A 107 -12.66 -10.76 -38.89
N GLY A 108 -13.18 -11.83 -38.30
CA GLY A 108 -13.20 -12.05 -36.84
C GLY A 108 -14.48 -11.67 -36.11
N MET A 109 -15.65 -11.66 -36.77
CA MET A 109 -16.93 -11.28 -36.14
C MET A 109 -17.29 -12.12 -34.90
N ASN A 110 -16.90 -13.39 -34.84
CA ASN A 110 -17.08 -14.22 -33.65
C ASN A 110 -16.29 -13.68 -32.45
N SER A 111 -15.03 -13.34 -32.67
CA SER A 111 -14.13 -12.72 -31.70
C SER A 111 -14.66 -11.35 -31.24
N TYR A 112 -15.32 -10.59 -32.13
CA TYR A 112 -15.94 -9.31 -31.77
C TYR A 112 -17.03 -9.45 -30.71
N TYR A 113 -17.92 -10.44 -30.87
CA TYR A 113 -18.97 -10.70 -29.87
C TYR A 113 -18.38 -11.14 -28.54
N ALA A 114 -17.32 -11.95 -28.58
CA ALA A 114 -16.61 -12.42 -27.39
C ALA A 114 -15.72 -11.34 -26.74
N ALA A 115 -15.31 -10.31 -27.49
CA ALA A 115 -14.50 -9.18 -27.02
C ALA A 115 -15.30 -8.13 -26.23
N GLY A 116 -16.60 -8.36 -26.01
CA GLY A 116 -17.39 -7.64 -25.00
C GLY A 116 -16.85 -7.88 -23.59
N ASN A 117 -17.25 -7.04 -22.62
CA ASN A 117 -16.94 -7.21 -21.19
C ASN A 117 -15.43 -7.26 -20.81
N ASN A 118 -14.56 -6.59 -21.58
CA ASN A 118 -13.11 -6.58 -21.33
C ASN A 118 -12.44 -7.96 -21.43
N ASN A 119 -12.96 -8.84 -22.29
CA ASN A 119 -12.25 -10.06 -22.65
C ASN A 119 -11.08 -9.71 -23.60
N TRP A 120 -9.90 -9.52 -23.02
CA TRP A 120 -8.69 -9.10 -23.73
C TRP A 120 -8.22 -10.13 -24.75
N THR A 121 -8.35 -11.42 -24.45
CA THR A 121 -7.96 -12.52 -25.35
C THR A 121 -8.74 -12.46 -26.66
N SER A 122 -10.08 -12.42 -26.57
CA SER A 122 -10.94 -12.31 -27.76
C SER A 122 -10.69 -11.01 -28.53
N LEU A 123 -10.32 -9.94 -27.84
CA LEU A 123 -10.00 -8.66 -28.48
C LEU A 123 -8.67 -8.72 -29.25
N THR A 124 -7.65 -9.38 -28.71
CA THR A 124 -6.37 -9.62 -29.40
C THR A 124 -6.55 -10.55 -30.62
N GLU A 125 -7.41 -11.57 -30.50
CA GLU A 125 -7.81 -12.43 -31.61
C GLU A 125 -8.53 -11.62 -32.71
N LEU A 126 -9.53 -10.83 -32.33
CA LEU A 126 -10.25 -9.93 -33.25
C LEU A 126 -9.31 -9.04 -34.06
N MET A 127 -8.38 -8.37 -33.38
CA MET A 127 -7.42 -7.48 -34.05
C MET A 127 -6.42 -8.27 -34.92
N SER A 128 -6.11 -9.51 -34.57
CA SER A 128 -5.24 -10.36 -35.39
C SER A 128 -5.93 -10.83 -36.66
N GLU A 129 -7.18 -11.28 -36.56
CA GLU A 129 -8.02 -11.72 -37.67
C GLU A 129 -8.33 -10.56 -38.62
N GLY A 130 -8.75 -9.40 -38.09
CA GLY A 130 -9.02 -8.21 -38.89
C GLY A 130 -7.80 -7.69 -39.65
N SER A 131 -6.62 -7.67 -39.01
CA SER A 131 -5.36 -7.29 -39.63
C SER A 131 -4.98 -8.22 -40.80
N ALA A 132 -5.09 -9.53 -40.60
CA ALA A 132 -4.83 -10.52 -41.65
C ALA A 132 -5.83 -10.40 -42.81
N TYR A 133 -7.11 -10.16 -42.50
CA TYR A 133 -8.16 -9.97 -43.49
C TYR A 133 -7.91 -8.71 -44.35
N ILE A 134 -7.55 -7.59 -43.73
CA ILE A 134 -7.23 -6.34 -44.45
C ILE A 134 -6.08 -6.58 -45.42
N ALA A 135 -4.99 -7.22 -44.98
CA ALA A 135 -3.84 -7.50 -45.81
C ALA A 135 -4.21 -8.39 -47.02
N ALA A 136 -5.01 -9.44 -46.79
CA ALA A 136 -5.43 -10.36 -47.85
C ALA A 136 -6.40 -9.74 -48.87
N ASN A 137 -7.24 -8.79 -48.44
CA ASN A 137 -8.30 -8.19 -49.26
C ASN A 137 -8.04 -6.72 -49.63
N LYS A 138 -6.80 -6.25 -49.46
CA LYS A 138 -6.45 -4.82 -49.58
C LYS A 138 -6.92 -4.18 -50.88
N ALA A 139 -6.71 -4.84 -52.02
CA ALA A 139 -7.05 -4.29 -53.33
C ALA A 139 -8.55 -4.02 -53.48
N VAL A 140 -9.41 -4.94 -53.01
CA VAL A 140 -10.87 -4.79 -53.12
C VAL A 140 -11.41 -3.81 -52.08
N LEU A 141 -10.80 -3.75 -50.89
CA LEU A 141 -11.19 -2.79 -49.86
C LEU A 141 -10.88 -1.34 -50.27
N LEU A 142 -9.78 -1.10 -50.99
CA LEU A 142 -9.39 0.23 -51.50
C LEU A 142 -10.14 0.66 -52.77
N ALA A 143 -10.80 -0.26 -53.47
CA ALA A 143 -11.44 0.04 -54.74
C ALA A 143 -12.53 1.12 -54.59
N GLY A 144 -12.55 2.08 -55.52
CA GLY A 144 -13.56 3.15 -55.53
C GLY A 144 -13.47 4.11 -54.34
N ASP A 145 -12.28 4.33 -53.79
CA ASP A 145 -12.02 5.22 -52.64
C ASP A 145 -12.83 4.84 -51.38
N ASN A 146 -13.14 3.54 -51.22
CA ASN A 146 -13.95 3.02 -50.12
C ASN A 146 -13.19 3.00 -48.77
N MET A 147 -12.15 2.17 -48.64
CA MET A 147 -11.28 2.15 -47.46
C MET A 147 -10.19 3.23 -47.59
N PRO A 148 -9.95 4.07 -46.57
CA PRO A 148 -8.84 5.01 -46.59
C PRO A 148 -7.49 4.30 -46.70
N ALA A 149 -6.57 4.81 -47.52
CA ALA A 149 -5.25 4.22 -47.72
C ALA A 149 -4.43 4.06 -46.43
N GLY A 150 -4.65 4.92 -45.43
CA GLY A 150 -4.00 4.87 -44.12
C GLY A 150 -4.66 3.92 -43.10
N PHE A 151 -5.83 3.36 -43.39
CA PHE A 151 -6.61 2.59 -42.41
C PHE A 151 -5.89 1.31 -41.96
N GLU A 152 -5.22 0.59 -42.86
CA GLU A 152 -4.45 -0.60 -42.50
C GLU A 152 -3.34 -0.28 -41.48
N ALA A 153 -2.65 0.85 -41.66
CA ALA A 153 -1.60 1.30 -40.74
C ALA A 153 -2.20 1.67 -39.37
N GLN A 154 -3.33 2.38 -39.35
CA GLN A 154 -4.06 2.69 -38.11
C GLN A 154 -4.50 1.42 -37.38
N PHE A 155 -5.11 0.47 -38.08
CA PHE A 155 -5.59 -0.79 -37.50
C PHE A 155 -4.45 -1.59 -36.87
N ASN A 156 -3.31 -1.68 -37.56
CA ASN A 156 -2.12 -2.36 -37.06
C ASN A 156 -1.46 -1.61 -35.89
N ALA A 157 -1.52 -0.28 -35.86
CA ALA A 157 -1.05 0.51 -34.72
C ALA A 157 -1.92 0.25 -33.48
N SER A 158 -3.25 0.27 -33.61
CA SER A 158 -4.18 -0.08 -32.52
C SER A 158 -3.96 -1.50 -32.00
N LYS A 159 -3.68 -2.46 -32.91
CA LYS A 159 -3.32 -3.84 -32.54
C LYS A 159 -2.02 -3.90 -31.73
N ALA A 160 -0.99 -3.18 -32.16
CA ALA A 160 0.29 -3.15 -31.45
C ALA A 160 0.14 -2.52 -30.07
N GLU A 161 -0.54 -1.37 -29.98
CA GLU A 161 -0.81 -0.69 -28.72
C GLU A 161 -1.60 -1.57 -27.74
N LEU A 162 -2.60 -2.32 -28.21
CA LEU A 162 -3.33 -3.28 -27.40
C LEU A 162 -2.40 -4.33 -26.78
N ASN A 163 -1.53 -4.92 -27.59
CA ASN A 163 -0.59 -5.97 -27.13
C ASN A 163 0.42 -5.40 -26.12
N ASP A 164 0.96 -4.22 -26.39
CA ASP A 164 1.92 -3.57 -25.49
C ASP A 164 1.28 -3.24 -24.13
N LYS A 165 0.06 -2.68 -24.14
CA LYS A 165 -0.68 -2.37 -22.90
C LYS A 165 -1.12 -3.61 -22.15
N LEU A 166 -1.53 -4.66 -22.85
CA LEU A 166 -1.91 -5.93 -22.23
C LEU A 166 -0.70 -6.59 -21.56
N SER A 167 0.46 -6.62 -22.23
CA SER A 167 1.71 -7.12 -21.64
C SER A 167 2.09 -6.31 -20.40
N ALA A 168 2.09 -4.98 -20.49
CA ALA A 168 2.43 -4.13 -19.35
C ALA A 168 1.47 -4.32 -18.17
N PHE A 169 0.17 -4.52 -18.44
CA PHE A 169 -0.83 -4.82 -17.43
C PHE A 169 -0.55 -6.16 -16.72
N THR A 170 -0.31 -7.24 -17.47
CA THR A 170 -0.02 -8.56 -16.89
C THR A 170 1.33 -8.59 -16.17
N ASP A 171 2.34 -7.89 -16.69
CA ASP A 171 3.64 -7.76 -16.04
C ASP A 171 3.52 -6.99 -14.72
N ALA A 172 2.64 -5.98 -14.65
CA ALA A 172 2.37 -5.26 -13.41
C ALA A 172 1.67 -6.12 -12.35
N GLU A 173 0.76 -7.04 -12.74
CA GLU A 173 0.16 -8.01 -11.81
C GLU A 173 1.23 -8.91 -11.19
N VAL A 174 2.10 -9.48 -12.03
CA VAL A 174 3.20 -10.33 -11.56
C VAL A 174 4.17 -9.52 -10.67
N ASN A 175 4.58 -8.34 -11.13
CA ASN A 175 5.53 -7.49 -10.41
C ASN A 175 4.98 -6.89 -9.10
N ALA A 176 3.67 -6.88 -8.86
CA ALA A 176 3.11 -6.35 -7.62
C ALA A 176 3.57 -7.19 -6.41
N GLU A 177 3.47 -8.53 -6.51
CA GLU A 177 3.90 -9.48 -5.49
C GLU A 177 5.42 -9.54 -5.39
N PHE A 178 6.11 -9.70 -6.53
CA PHE A 178 7.57 -9.71 -6.56
C PHE A 178 8.18 -8.40 -6.07
N GLY A 179 7.55 -7.25 -6.35
CA GLY A 179 8.06 -5.94 -5.97
C GLY A 179 8.08 -5.70 -4.47
N GLN A 180 7.15 -6.30 -3.71
CA GLN A 180 7.18 -6.23 -2.25
C GLN A 180 8.35 -7.03 -1.69
N GLU A 181 8.56 -8.25 -2.18
CA GLU A 181 9.67 -9.09 -1.77
C GLU A 181 11.02 -8.49 -2.18
N GLN A 182 11.13 -7.93 -3.39
CA GLN A 182 12.33 -7.25 -3.85
C GLN A 182 12.66 -6.02 -3.01
N LYS A 183 11.66 -5.21 -2.63
CA LYS A 183 11.89 -4.07 -1.73
C LYS A 183 12.39 -4.55 -0.38
N MET A 184 11.75 -5.57 0.19
CA MET A 184 12.19 -6.14 1.48
C MET A 184 13.61 -6.74 1.40
N ASP A 185 13.95 -7.41 0.30
CA ASP A 185 15.29 -7.95 0.07
C ASP A 185 16.35 -6.85 -0.07
N ALA A 186 16.05 -5.79 -0.83
CA ALA A 186 16.92 -4.64 -0.95
C ALA A 186 17.11 -3.96 0.41
N SER A 187 16.02 -3.72 1.16
CA SER A 187 16.05 -3.15 2.52
C SER A 187 16.88 -3.99 3.49
N ASN A 188 16.68 -5.31 3.51
CA ASN A 188 17.42 -6.21 4.38
C ASN A 188 18.91 -6.28 3.98
N SER A 189 19.22 -6.25 2.68
CA SER A 189 20.60 -6.23 2.20
C SER A 189 21.35 -4.97 2.65
N VAL A 190 20.76 -3.79 2.46
CA VAL A 190 21.42 -2.53 2.88
C VAL A 190 21.56 -2.44 4.40
N TYR A 191 20.60 -3.00 5.15
CA TYR A 191 20.67 -3.14 6.59
C TYR A 191 21.84 -4.04 7.01
N ASP A 192 21.90 -5.28 6.50
CA ASP A 192 22.97 -6.24 6.84
C ASP A 192 24.36 -5.65 6.57
N GLN A 193 24.53 -4.98 5.42
CA GLN A 193 25.80 -4.36 5.06
C GLN A 193 26.22 -3.24 6.03
N ALA A 194 25.27 -2.43 6.49
CA ALA A 194 25.56 -1.40 7.47
C ALA A 194 25.80 -1.97 8.87
N ILE A 195 25.12 -3.05 9.27
CA ILE A 195 25.42 -3.72 10.54
C ILE A 195 26.84 -4.29 10.53
N MET A 196 27.25 -4.99 9.46
CA MET A 196 28.63 -5.48 9.33
C MET A 196 29.66 -4.35 9.39
N MET A 197 29.36 -3.19 8.80
CA MET A 197 30.23 -2.02 8.91
C MET A 197 30.21 -1.40 10.31
N GLY A 198 29.05 -1.38 10.96
CA GLY A 198 28.87 -0.93 12.33
C GLY A 198 29.68 -1.77 13.31
N GLU A 199 29.68 -3.10 13.17
CA GLU A 199 30.51 -4.02 13.95
C GLU A 199 32.01 -3.72 13.80
N ASP A 200 32.47 -3.51 12.57
CA ASP A 200 33.85 -3.14 12.27
C ASP A 200 34.24 -1.82 12.97
N GLY A 201 33.39 -0.79 12.88
CA GLY A 201 33.61 0.50 13.55
C GLY A 201 33.52 0.42 15.07
N PHE A 202 32.56 -0.33 15.61
CA PHE A 202 32.37 -0.51 17.04
C PHE A 202 33.58 -1.19 17.69
N HIS A 203 34.15 -2.19 17.02
CA HIS A 203 35.38 -2.86 17.46
C HIS A 203 36.61 -1.96 17.33
N LEU A 204 36.76 -1.25 16.21
CA LEU A 204 37.89 -0.34 15.97
C LEU A 204 37.99 0.78 17.03
N PHE A 205 36.85 1.30 17.46
CA PHE A 205 36.77 2.39 18.44
C PHE A 205 36.53 1.92 19.86
N ASP A 206 36.95 0.70 20.21
CA ASP A 206 36.83 0.20 21.58
C ASP A 206 37.45 1.15 22.61
N GLY A 207 36.72 1.39 23.70
CA GLY A 207 37.04 2.40 24.71
C GLY A 207 36.75 3.87 24.33
N GLN A 208 36.21 4.14 23.13
CA GLN A 208 35.77 5.47 22.69
C GLN A 208 34.24 5.48 22.48
N GLU A 209 33.48 5.48 23.59
CA GLU A 209 32.01 5.33 23.61
C GLU A 209 31.27 6.21 22.59
N LEU A 210 31.63 7.50 22.50
CA LEU A 210 31.01 8.42 21.55
C LEU A 210 31.21 7.99 20.10
N LYS A 211 32.40 7.48 19.74
CA LYS A 211 32.65 6.96 18.40
C LYS A 211 31.97 5.62 18.19
N GLN A 212 31.95 4.73 19.18
CA GLN A 212 31.21 3.46 19.10
C GLN A 212 29.71 3.69 18.84
N ASN A 213 29.11 4.69 19.47
CA ASN A 213 27.71 5.06 19.26
C ASN A 213 27.43 5.55 17.82
N MET A 214 28.43 6.10 17.11
CA MET A 214 28.27 6.46 15.69
C MET A 214 28.13 5.23 14.78
N PHE A 215 28.54 4.05 15.24
CA PHE A 215 28.52 2.80 14.49
C PHE A 215 27.50 1.78 15.03
N SER A 216 26.76 2.12 16.10
CA SER A 216 25.65 1.32 16.59
C SER A 216 24.34 1.74 15.92
N PHE A 217 23.67 0.81 15.25
CA PHE A 217 22.37 1.08 14.64
C PHE A 217 21.36 1.61 15.67
N ALA A 218 21.32 1.03 16.86
CA ALA A 218 20.42 1.47 17.93
C ALA A 218 20.71 2.92 18.37
N ALA A 219 21.98 3.25 18.62
CA ALA A 219 22.36 4.60 19.03
C ALA A 219 22.17 5.65 17.92
N VAL A 220 22.40 5.26 16.66
CA VAL A 220 22.12 6.13 15.50
C VAL A 220 20.62 6.33 15.29
N CYS A 221 19.80 5.28 15.47
CA CYS A 221 18.34 5.43 15.50
C CYS A 221 17.92 6.42 16.61
N GLU A 222 18.45 6.27 17.83
CA GLU A 222 18.23 7.21 18.94
C GLU A 222 18.84 8.60 18.72
N LEU A 223 19.68 8.82 17.70
CA LEU A 223 20.19 10.15 17.37
C LEU A 223 19.30 10.85 16.34
N ILE A 224 18.81 10.09 15.35
CA ILE A 224 18.01 10.60 14.23
C ILE A 224 16.57 10.80 14.65
N ASP A 225 16.05 9.81 15.36
CA ASP A 225 14.80 9.90 16.09
C ASP A 225 15.17 9.75 17.58
N PRO A 226 15.66 10.83 18.22
CA PRO A 226 15.96 10.87 19.64
C PRO A 226 14.68 10.80 20.44
N ARG A 227 14.08 9.60 20.43
CA ARG A 227 12.78 9.26 21.00
C ARG A 227 11.84 10.48 20.94
N GLY A 228 11.45 10.86 19.73
CA GLY A 228 10.31 11.75 19.52
C GLY A 228 8.99 11.03 19.79
N SER A 229 8.88 10.26 20.89
CA SER A 229 7.62 9.65 21.28
C SER A 229 6.60 10.73 21.57
N SER A 230 5.65 10.94 20.67
CA SER A 230 4.37 11.48 21.11
C SER A 230 3.77 10.46 22.08
N THR A 231 3.32 10.94 23.23
CA THR A 231 2.66 10.10 24.22
C THR A 231 1.18 10.40 24.17
N ALA A 232 0.35 9.40 23.91
CA ALA A 232 -1.08 9.50 24.09
C ALA A 232 -1.42 9.07 25.52
N ILE A 233 -2.11 9.93 26.26
CA ILE A 233 -2.73 9.58 27.53
C ILE A 233 -4.24 9.58 27.29
N LEU A 234 -4.87 8.42 27.46
CA LEU A 234 -6.31 8.24 27.40
C LEU A 234 -6.82 8.00 28.82
N THR A 235 -7.84 8.73 29.23
CA THR A 235 -8.61 8.43 30.45
C THR A 235 -9.96 7.90 30.03
N VAL A 236 -10.26 6.63 30.34
CA VAL A 236 -11.50 5.97 29.95
C VAL A 236 -12.52 6.11 31.07
N LEU A 237 -13.65 6.73 30.76
CA LEU A 237 -14.73 7.05 31.69
C LEU A 237 -16.03 6.35 31.28
N ASN A 238 -16.86 5.99 32.25
CA ASN A 238 -18.24 5.60 31.99
C ASN A 238 -19.06 6.86 31.65
N ALA A 239 -19.66 6.90 30.45
CA ALA A 239 -20.42 8.04 29.96
C ALA A 239 -21.66 8.40 30.82
N THR A 240 -22.16 7.46 31.63
CA THR A 240 -23.35 7.68 32.49
C THR A 240 -22.98 8.22 33.86
N THR A 241 -21.88 7.75 34.44
CA THR A 241 -21.49 8.07 35.83
C THR A 241 -20.30 9.03 35.93
N GLY A 242 -19.57 9.26 34.84
CA GLY A 242 -18.34 10.05 34.82
C GLY A 242 -17.17 9.42 35.58
N THR A 243 -17.30 8.17 36.03
CA THR A 243 -16.27 7.47 36.82
C THR A 243 -15.29 6.73 35.90
N PRO A 244 -13.99 6.66 36.24
CA PRO A 244 -13.03 5.87 35.47
C PRO A 244 -13.36 4.37 35.43
N ILE A 245 -13.02 3.72 34.31
CA ILE A 245 -13.24 2.28 34.11
C ILE A 245 -11.98 1.57 33.59
N ILE A 246 -11.86 0.28 33.92
CA ILE A 246 -10.80 -0.58 33.39
C ILE A 246 -11.14 -0.96 31.95
N ALA A 247 -10.22 -0.70 31.01
CA ALA A 247 -10.40 -0.89 29.59
C ALA A 247 -9.08 -1.31 28.93
N GLU A 248 -9.17 -2.12 27.88
CA GLU A 248 -8.06 -2.41 26.98
C GLU A 248 -8.04 -1.40 25.82
N VAL A 249 -6.88 -0.80 25.58
CA VAL A 249 -6.62 0.13 24.49
C VAL A 249 -5.61 -0.48 23.54
N GLU A 250 -6.01 -0.64 22.28
CA GLU A 250 -5.23 -1.20 21.18
C GLU A 250 -4.93 -0.11 20.16
N LEU A 251 -3.67 -0.01 19.71
CA LEU A 251 -3.32 0.85 18.58
C LEU A 251 -3.77 0.17 17.28
N VAL A 252 -4.66 0.82 16.52
CA VAL A 252 -5.20 0.26 15.28
C VAL A 252 -4.07 0.07 14.26
N GLY A 253 -3.96 -1.13 13.68
CA GLY A 253 -2.90 -1.48 12.73
C GLY A 253 -1.59 -1.97 13.39
N SER A 254 -1.62 -2.30 14.68
CA SER A 254 -0.48 -2.79 15.46
C SER A 254 -0.94 -3.82 16.49
N ASP A 255 -0.06 -4.75 16.89
CA ASP A 255 -0.33 -5.71 17.98
C ASP A 255 -0.14 -5.10 19.38
N ARG A 256 0.07 -3.78 19.47
CA ARG A 256 0.31 -3.07 20.74
C ARG A 256 -1.00 -2.83 21.49
N LYS A 257 -1.12 -3.42 22.68
CA LYS A 257 -2.27 -3.30 23.59
C LYS A 257 -1.82 -2.94 25.01
N VAL A 258 -2.62 -2.13 25.70
CA VAL A 258 -2.40 -1.76 27.11
C VAL A 258 -3.75 -1.74 27.83
N THR A 259 -3.82 -2.38 29.00
CA THR A 259 -5.00 -2.34 29.88
C THR A 259 -4.84 -1.21 30.91
N SER A 260 -5.88 -0.40 31.11
CA SER A 260 -5.89 0.66 32.13
C SER A 260 -5.96 0.09 33.56
N GLY A 261 -5.48 0.88 34.52
CA GLY A 261 -5.68 0.61 35.96
C GLY A 261 -7.07 1.04 36.45
N ALA A 262 -7.30 0.94 37.76
CA ALA A 262 -8.54 1.38 38.41
C ALA A 262 -8.80 2.90 38.29
N ASP A 263 -7.80 3.67 37.87
CA ASP A 263 -7.88 5.11 37.55
C ASP A 263 -8.32 5.37 36.09
N GLY A 264 -8.58 4.31 35.31
CA GLY A 264 -9.00 4.38 33.91
C GLY A 264 -7.96 4.97 32.95
N ARG A 265 -6.73 5.20 33.42
CA ARG A 265 -5.68 5.85 32.63
C ARG A 265 -4.86 4.83 31.84
N VAL A 266 -4.65 5.11 30.56
CA VAL A 266 -3.68 4.44 29.69
C VAL A 266 -2.68 5.46 29.19
N GLU A 267 -1.40 5.12 29.28
CA GLU A 267 -0.31 5.88 28.69
C GLU A 267 0.38 5.03 27.62
N MET A 268 0.36 5.50 26.38
CA MET A 268 1.02 4.85 25.26
C MET A 268 2.02 5.81 24.63
N GLY A 269 3.31 5.54 24.87
CA GLY A 269 4.42 6.27 24.26
C GLY A 269 4.88 5.63 22.95
N HIS A 270 5.87 6.26 22.31
CA HIS A 270 6.50 5.82 21.06
C HIS A 270 5.48 5.68 19.92
N LEU A 271 4.65 6.70 19.73
CA LEU A 271 3.65 6.77 18.67
C LEU A 271 4.14 7.67 17.54
N ALA A 272 3.78 7.32 16.30
CA ALA A 272 4.14 8.10 15.13
C ALA A 272 3.48 9.48 15.15
N GLN A 273 4.14 10.49 14.59
CA GLN A 273 3.53 11.80 14.36
C GLN A 273 2.32 11.66 13.42
N GLY A 274 1.29 12.46 13.66
CA GLY A 274 0.09 12.52 12.84
C GLY A 274 -1.08 11.76 13.45
N GLU A 275 -2.02 11.39 12.59
CA GLU A 275 -3.26 10.75 12.99
C GLU A 275 -3.04 9.30 13.46
N ASN A 276 -3.33 9.02 14.72
CA ASN A 276 -3.26 7.69 15.31
C ASN A 276 -4.65 7.31 15.82
N SER A 277 -5.10 6.09 15.52
CA SER A 277 -6.41 5.58 15.97
C SER A 277 -6.23 4.50 17.04
N PHE A 278 -7.02 4.58 18.09
CA PHE A 278 -7.03 3.67 19.24
C PHE A 278 -8.38 3.01 19.35
N LYS A 279 -8.40 1.69 19.43
CA LYS A 279 -9.60 0.91 19.72
C LYS A 279 -9.67 0.65 21.22
N VAL A 280 -10.75 1.07 21.86
CA VAL A 280 -10.97 0.94 23.30
C VAL A 280 -12.09 -0.07 23.54
N THR A 281 -11.78 -1.10 24.34
CA THR A 281 -12.70 -2.20 24.68
C THR A 281 -12.77 -2.35 26.19
N ALA A 282 -13.99 -2.46 26.75
CA ALA A 282 -14.22 -2.72 28.16
C ALA A 282 -15.43 -3.63 28.34
N ASP A 283 -15.38 -4.53 29.34
CA ASP A 283 -16.46 -5.49 29.60
C ASP A 283 -17.76 -4.77 29.96
N GLY A 284 -18.84 -5.09 29.24
CA GLY A 284 -20.15 -4.46 29.44
C GLY A 284 -20.31 -3.07 28.78
N PHE A 285 -19.33 -2.61 27.99
CA PHE A 285 -19.38 -1.33 27.26
C PHE A 285 -19.23 -1.52 25.76
N THR A 286 -19.82 -0.61 24.98
CA THR A 286 -19.71 -0.63 23.52
C THR A 286 -18.28 -0.24 23.11
N THR A 287 -17.63 -1.04 22.27
CA THR A 287 -16.28 -0.73 21.73
C THR A 287 -16.29 0.60 20.98
N GLN A 288 -15.27 1.42 21.22
CA GLN A 288 -15.11 2.73 20.58
C GLN A 288 -13.75 2.82 19.87
N THR A 289 -13.69 3.58 18.78
CA THR A 289 -12.42 3.97 18.14
C THR A 289 -12.24 5.46 18.28
N VAL A 290 -11.07 5.88 18.76
CA VAL A 290 -10.71 7.28 19.03
C VAL A 290 -9.49 7.63 18.20
N THR A 291 -9.55 8.74 17.50
CA THR A 291 -8.48 9.20 16.63
C THR A 291 -7.84 10.46 17.21
N LEU A 292 -6.53 10.45 17.37
CA LEU A 292 -5.75 11.56 17.90
C LEU A 292 -4.70 12.00 16.90
N ASN A 293 -4.62 13.30 16.65
CA ASN A 293 -3.52 13.88 15.90
C ASN A 293 -2.37 14.21 16.87
N LEU A 294 -1.23 13.54 16.70
CA LEU A 294 -0.09 13.62 17.59
C LEU A 294 1.02 14.49 16.99
N ASN A 295 1.50 15.46 17.77
CA ASN A 295 2.63 16.31 17.41
C ASN A 295 3.92 15.75 18.02
N VAL A 296 5.03 15.86 17.29
CA VAL A 296 6.35 15.38 17.73
C VAL A 296 6.71 15.99 19.08
N GLY A 297 7.13 15.14 20.02
CA GLY A 297 7.58 15.57 21.36
C GLY A 297 6.48 16.12 22.27
N ALA A 298 5.20 16.00 21.89
CA ALA A 298 4.08 16.42 22.70
C ALA A 298 3.36 15.23 23.34
N THR A 299 2.84 15.45 24.56
CA THR A 299 1.91 14.54 25.21
C THR A 299 0.49 15.02 24.96
N SER A 300 -0.27 14.26 24.18
CA SER A 300 -1.69 14.52 23.94
C SER A 300 -2.54 13.78 24.96
N ARG A 301 -3.48 14.49 25.59
CA ARG A 301 -4.40 13.93 26.59
C ARG A 301 -5.81 13.98 26.06
N THR A 302 -6.56 12.89 26.22
CA THR A 302 -7.98 12.85 25.85
C THR A 302 -8.76 12.01 26.84
N GLU A 303 -10.04 12.31 26.96
CA GLU A 303 -11.01 11.52 27.73
C GLU A 303 -11.87 10.74 26.74
N VAL A 304 -12.12 9.47 27.06
CA VAL A 304 -12.90 8.56 26.24
C VAL A 304 -14.10 8.10 27.04
N GLU A 305 -15.27 8.62 26.70
CA GLU A 305 -16.53 8.26 27.35
C GLU A 305 -17.14 7.03 26.68
N MET A 306 -17.17 5.91 27.40
CA MET A 306 -17.76 4.66 26.91
C MET A 306 -19.21 4.52 27.39
N ALA A 307 -20.10 4.23 26.45
CA ALA A 307 -21.51 3.94 26.74
C ALA A 307 -21.69 2.47 27.18
N PRO A 308 -22.36 2.20 28.32
CA PRO A 308 -22.72 0.85 28.72
C PRO A 308 -23.56 0.16 27.64
N MET A 309 -23.29 -1.11 27.38
CA MET A 309 -24.22 -1.95 26.64
C MET A 309 -25.41 -2.21 27.55
N PHE A 310 -26.51 -1.47 27.39
CA PHE A 310 -27.72 -1.68 28.18
C PHE A 310 -28.15 -3.16 28.08
N GLY A 311 -27.95 -3.93 29.15
CA GLY A 311 -28.73 -5.12 29.38
C GLY A 311 -30.11 -4.67 29.86
N GLU A 312 -31.17 -4.99 29.13
CA GLU A 312 -32.52 -4.95 29.68
C GLU A 312 -32.54 -5.79 30.97
N THR A 313 -32.54 -5.15 32.13
CA THR A 313 -33.09 -5.77 33.32
C THR A 313 -34.60 -5.63 33.23
N VAL A 314 -35.24 -6.67 32.68
CA VAL A 314 -36.65 -6.96 32.99
C VAL A 314 -36.70 -7.19 34.50
N SER A 315 -37.05 -6.16 35.26
CA SER A 315 -37.45 -6.34 36.66
C SER A 315 -38.81 -7.03 36.67
N GLU A 316 -38.79 -8.36 36.72
CA GLU A 316 -39.93 -9.15 37.14
C GLU A 316 -40.24 -8.77 38.60
N VAL A 317 -41.30 -8.00 38.81
CA VAL A 317 -41.80 -7.67 40.15
C VAL A 317 -42.48 -8.92 40.70
N THR A 318 -41.74 -9.73 41.44
CA THR A 318 -42.33 -10.69 42.39
C THR A 318 -42.83 -9.94 43.63
N PRO A 319 -44.12 -10.01 43.99
CA PRO A 319 -44.64 -9.34 45.19
C PRO A 319 -44.08 -9.96 46.48
N ILE A 320 -43.64 -9.11 47.41
CA ILE A 320 -43.30 -9.52 48.78
C ILE A 320 -44.60 -9.64 49.60
N PRO A 321 -44.86 -10.76 50.30
CA PRO A 321 -46.00 -10.88 51.21
C PRO A 321 -45.74 -10.16 52.54
N GLY A 322 -46.69 -9.32 52.97
CA GLY A 322 -46.88 -9.05 54.40
C GLY A 322 -46.24 -7.77 54.99
N ALA A 323 -46.54 -6.60 54.43
CA ALA A 323 -46.49 -5.36 55.22
C ALA A 323 -47.80 -4.58 55.03
N GLU A 324 -48.53 -4.43 56.13
CA GLU A 324 -49.86 -3.81 56.20
C GLU A 324 -49.84 -2.32 55.83
N PRO A 325 -50.95 -1.80 55.26
CA PRO A 325 -51.05 -0.42 54.80
C PRO A 325 -51.22 0.57 55.97
N VAL A 326 -50.39 1.62 55.99
CA VAL A 326 -50.64 2.82 56.81
C VAL A 326 -51.41 3.85 55.95
N PRO A 327 -52.62 4.28 56.36
CA PRO A 327 -53.45 5.20 55.59
C PRO A 327 -52.98 6.66 55.66
N VAL A 328 -53.10 7.36 54.53
CA VAL A 328 -52.84 8.80 54.37
C VAL A 328 -54.02 9.61 54.93
N PRO A 329 -53.82 10.65 55.76
CA PRO A 329 -54.88 11.58 56.11
C PRO A 329 -55.20 12.52 54.95
N VAL A 330 -56.48 12.63 54.65
CA VAL A 330 -57.07 13.51 53.63
C VAL A 330 -57.13 14.94 54.15
N SER A 331 -56.52 15.89 53.44
CA SER A 331 -57.03 17.23 53.09
C SER A 331 -56.13 17.88 52.06
#